data_AF-A0A2V7R771-F1
#
_entry.id   AF-A0A2V7R771-F1
#
_cell.length_a   1.000
_cell.length_b   1.000
_cell.length_c   1.000
_cell.angle_alpha   90.00
_cell.angle_beta   90.00
_cell.angle_gamma   90.00
#
_symmetry.space_group_name_H-M   'P 1'
#
loop_
_entity.id
_entity.type
_entity.pdbx_description
1 polymer ?
#
loop_
_entity_poly.entity_id
_entity_poly.type
_entity_poly.pdbx_seq_one_letter_code
_entity_poly.pdbx_strand_id
1 'polypeptide(L)'
;MKHTICCGFAVALIIGCGPTGSRRAEVPTPDDQISVGYQTQSKRAATAAVTSVSPTEADARVSRLEDLLQARVPGLEVLPLGNGTYTLRIRGRHSIMGRSLDDEPLLVIDDVPVPQGALGSALAAMSPRDVGRIDVLKDAAAASIYGSRGANGVIIITTKRASLPNP
;
A
#
# COMPACT_ATOMS: atom_id res chain seq x y z
N MET A 1 61.06 -1.98 4.66
CA MET A 1 59.63 -2.33 4.86
C MET A 1 59.13 -1.60 6.09
N LYS A 2 58.08 -0.75 5.94
CA LYS A 2 57.31 -0.04 6.99
C LYS A 2 58.11 1.03 7.78
N HIS A 3 57.66 2.24 8.11
CA HIS A 3 56.32 2.84 8.17
C HIS A 3 56.37 4.37 7.94
N THR A 4 55.32 4.86 7.28
CA THR A 4 54.59 6.13 7.44
C THR A 4 54.93 6.97 8.68
N ILE A 5 55.37 8.22 8.47
CA ILE A 5 55.36 9.30 9.48
C ILE A 5 54.42 10.42 9.01
N CYS A 6 53.39 10.58 9.84
CA CYS A 6 52.63 11.77 10.21
C CYS A 6 52.85 13.14 9.52
N CYS A 7 51.69 13.70 9.17
CA CYS A 7 51.19 15.02 9.57
C CYS A 7 51.69 16.27 8.82
N GLY A 8 50.72 16.98 8.24
CA GLY A 8 50.76 18.43 8.06
C GLY A 8 51.14 18.87 6.65
N PHE A 9 50.15 19.21 5.83
CA PHE A 9 50.30 20.32 4.89
C PHE A 9 48.93 20.90 4.56
N ALA A 10 48.71 22.11 5.05
CA ALA A 10 47.66 23.00 4.59
C ALA A 10 47.97 23.43 3.16
N VAL A 11 47.02 23.31 2.23
CA VAL A 11 46.96 24.15 1.03
C VAL A 11 45.50 24.41 0.71
N ALA A 12 45.09 25.66 0.91
CA ALA A 12 43.87 26.20 0.32
C ALA A 12 44.06 26.30 -1.20
N LEU A 13 43.13 25.74 -1.99
CA LEU A 13 42.95 26.16 -3.37
C LEU A 13 41.48 26.42 -3.65
N ILE A 14 41.23 27.70 -3.86
CA ILE A 14 40.02 28.38 -4.26
C ILE A 14 39.72 27.99 -5.70
N ILE A 15 38.62 27.28 -6.00
CA ILE A 15 38.00 27.27 -7.32
C ILE A 15 36.49 27.09 -7.16
N GLY A 16 35.71 28.04 -7.70
CA GLY A 16 34.35 27.78 -8.15
C GLY A 16 33.23 28.48 -7.39
N CYS A 17 33.02 29.75 -7.70
CA CYS A 17 31.71 30.40 -7.57
C CYS A 17 30.71 29.68 -8.51
N GLY A 18 29.70 29.05 -7.93
CA GLY A 18 28.49 28.61 -8.64
C GLY A 18 27.29 29.05 -7.81
N PRO A 19 26.25 29.65 -8.39
CA PRO A 19 25.14 30.17 -7.61
C PRO A 19 24.42 29.00 -6.96
N THR A 20 24.29 29.08 -5.64
CA THR A 20 23.51 28.20 -4.78
C THR A 20 22.06 28.24 -5.25
N GLY A 21 21.74 27.37 -6.22
CA GLY A 21 20.39 27.13 -6.69
C GLY A 21 19.60 26.57 -5.53
N SER A 22 18.75 27.41 -4.94
CA SER A 22 17.77 27.04 -3.96
C SER A 22 16.96 25.86 -4.52
N ARG A 23 17.14 24.67 -3.94
CA ARG A 23 16.16 23.59 -4.09
C ARG A 23 14.93 24.03 -3.32
N ARG A 24 14.10 24.83 -3.98
CA ARG A 24 12.71 25.05 -3.59
C ARG A 24 12.11 23.66 -3.51
N ALA A 25 11.77 23.22 -2.31
CA ALA A 25 10.98 22.02 -2.13
C ALA A 25 9.66 22.26 -2.87
N GLU A 26 9.54 21.62 -4.04
CA GLU A 26 8.30 21.59 -4.81
C GLU A 26 7.22 21.02 -3.89
N VAL A 27 6.23 21.84 -3.54
CA VAL A 27 5.12 21.45 -2.68
C VAL A 27 4.25 20.50 -3.52
N PRO A 28 4.12 19.22 -3.16
CA PRO A 28 3.31 18.30 -3.93
C PRO A 28 1.84 18.73 -3.87
N THR A 29 1.24 18.93 -5.05
CA THR A 29 -0.18 19.25 -5.21
C THR A 29 -1.06 18.16 -4.56
N PRO A 30 -2.30 18.49 -4.15
CA PRO A 30 -3.19 17.55 -3.45
C PRO A 30 -3.45 16.24 -4.22
N ASP A 31 -3.42 16.29 -5.55
CA ASP A 31 -3.56 15.11 -6.40
C ASP A 31 -2.41 14.11 -6.27
N ASP A 32 -1.24 14.54 -5.79
CA ASP A 32 0.00 13.74 -5.71
C ASP A 32 0.28 13.11 -4.35
N GLN A 33 -0.76 13.08 -3.50
CA GLN A 33 -0.71 12.56 -2.15
C GLN A 33 -1.57 11.30 -2.03
N ILE A 34 -0.94 10.20 -1.61
CA ILE A 34 -1.65 8.97 -1.23
C ILE A 34 -1.68 8.95 0.29
N SER A 35 -2.89 9.02 0.87
CA SER A 35 -3.06 8.84 2.30
C SER A 35 -2.98 7.35 2.61
N VAL A 36 -1.99 6.95 3.40
CA VAL A 36 -1.83 5.57 3.84
C VAL A 36 -1.81 5.57 5.37
N GLY A 37 -2.93 5.18 5.99
CA GLY A 37 -3.12 5.28 7.44
C GLY A 37 -3.10 6.75 7.91
N TYR A 38 -2.06 7.16 8.62
CA TYR A 38 -1.96 8.49 9.24
C TYR A 38 -0.79 9.34 8.70
N GLN A 39 -0.14 8.92 7.61
CA GLN A 39 1.01 9.61 7.04
C GLN A 39 0.80 9.87 5.55
N THR A 40 0.98 11.13 5.15
CA THR A 40 0.98 11.54 3.75
C THR A 40 2.35 11.26 3.15
N GLN A 41 2.47 10.20 2.35
CA GLN A 41 3.70 9.94 1.60
C GLN A 41 3.60 10.49 0.17
N SER A 42 4.69 11.10 -0.31
CA SER A 42 4.79 11.54 -1.72
C SER A 42 4.60 10.34 -2.66
N LYS A 43 3.77 10.48 -3.71
CA LYS A 43 3.53 9.41 -4.71
C LYS A 43 4.82 8.73 -5.18
N ARG A 44 5.93 9.47 -5.33
CA ARG A 44 7.23 8.95 -5.78
C ARG A 44 7.79 7.83 -4.91
N ALA A 45 7.69 7.91 -3.58
CA ALA A 45 8.15 6.86 -2.67
C ALA A 45 7.20 5.65 -2.62
N ALA A 46 5.91 5.87 -2.91
CA ALA A 46 4.85 4.87 -2.83
C ALA A 46 4.64 4.05 -4.12
N THR A 47 5.24 4.46 -5.26
CA THR A 47 4.92 3.89 -6.59
C THR A 47 5.21 2.39 -6.76
N ALA A 48 6.18 1.82 -6.06
CA ALA A 48 6.54 0.40 -6.23
C ALA A 48 5.77 -0.56 -5.29
N ALA A 49 5.27 -0.04 -4.16
CA ALA A 49 4.71 -0.84 -3.07
C ALA A 49 3.19 -0.70 -2.92
N VAL A 50 2.62 0.41 -3.40
CA VAL A 50 1.19 0.74 -3.23
C VAL A 50 0.49 0.74 -4.58
N THR A 51 -0.58 -0.04 -4.70
CA THR A 51 -1.48 -0.01 -5.86
C THR A 51 -2.80 0.59 -5.44
N SER A 52 -3.07 1.82 -5.88
CA SER A 52 -4.36 2.48 -5.72
C SER A 52 -5.25 2.19 -6.91
N VAL A 53 -6.48 1.75 -6.65
CA VAL A 53 -7.53 1.51 -7.64
C VAL A 53 -8.74 2.35 -7.26
N SER A 54 -9.10 3.26 -8.16
CA SER A 54 -10.38 3.97 -8.09
C SER A 54 -11.37 3.23 -8.99
N PRO A 55 -12.41 2.56 -8.42
CA PRO A 55 -13.40 1.86 -9.22
C PRO A 55 -14.14 2.83 -10.14
N THR A 56 -14.18 2.50 -11.43
CA THR A 56 -14.90 3.25 -12.45
C THR A 56 -16.36 2.81 -12.54
N GLU A 57 -17.20 3.55 -13.26
CA GLU A 57 -18.60 3.14 -13.50
C GLU A 57 -18.70 1.79 -14.23
N ALA A 58 -17.68 1.42 -15.01
CA ALA A 58 -17.59 0.11 -15.63
C ALA A 58 -17.40 -1.02 -14.60
N ASP A 59 -16.67 -0.74 -13.52
CA ASP A 59 -16.41 -1.67 -12.42
C ASP A 59 -17.64 -1.86 -11.52
N ALA A 60 -18.53 -0.87 -11.48
CA ALA A 60 -19.81 -0.95 -10.77
C ALA A 60 -20.81 -1.95 -11.39
N ARG A 61 -20.50 -2.50 -12.57
CA ARG A 61 -21.26 -3.59 -13.21
C ARG A 61 -20.87 -4.99 -12.71
N VAL A 62 -19.73 -5.12 -12.03
CA VAL A 62 -19.33 -6.40 -11.42
C VAL A 62 -20.23 -6.66 -10.21
N SER A 63 -20.74 -7.88 -10.08
CA SER A 63 -21.65 -8.27 -9.01
C SER A 63 -20.94 -8.59 -7.69
N ARG A 64 -19.65 -8.91 -7.74
CA ARG A 64 -18.83 -9.35 -6.60
C ARG A 64 -17.56 -8.51 -6.49
N LEU A 65 -17.17 -8.15 -5.28
CA LEU A 65 -16.04 -7.25 -5.04
C LEU A 65 -14.69 -7.93 -5.28
N GLU A 66 -14.58 -9.21 -4.96
CA GLU A 66 -13.36 -10.00 -5.17
C GLU A 66 -12.99 -10.13 -6.65
N ASP A 67 -13.96 -10.23 -7.55
CA ASP A 67 -13.73 -10.31 -9.00
C ASP A 67 -13.18 -8.98 -9.53
N LEU A 68 -13.70 -7.87 -9.01
CA LEU A 68 -13.20 -6.52 -9.30
C LEU A 68 -11.76 -6.37 -8.80
N LEU A 69 -11.49 -6.79 -7.56
CA LEU A 69 -10.15 -6.73 -6.96
C LEU A 69 -9.16 -7.55 -7.78
N GLN A 70 -9.52 -8.77 -8.18
CA GLN A 70 -8.66 -9.64 -8.99
C GLN A 70 -8.40 -9.05 -10.39
N ALA A 71 -9.39 -8.38 -10.99
CA ALA A 71 -9.24 -7.76 -12.31
C ALA A 71 -8.41 -6.47 -12.28
N ARG A 72 -8.33 -5.78 -11.14
CA ARG A 72 -7.67 -4.46 -11.03
C ARG A 72 -6.34 -4.50 -10.30
N VAL A 73 -6.12 -5.47 -9.43
CA VAL A 73 -4.92 -5.57 -8.60
C VAL A 73 -4.01 -6.69 -9.14
N PRO A 74 -2.86 -6.37 -9.75
CA PRO A 74 -1.96 -7.40 -10.24
C PRO A 74 -1.32 -8.17 -9.09
N GLY A 75 -1.27 -9.49 -9.21
CA GLY A 75 -0.72 -10.41 -8.20
C GLY A 75 -1.64 -10.66 -7.02
N LEU A 76 -2.92 -10.29 -7.12
CA LEU A 76 -3.97 -10.66 -6.18
C LEU A 76 -4.65 -11.94 -6.67
N GLU A 77 -4.75 -12.93 -5.79
CA GLU A 77 -5.41 -14.20 -6.05
C GLU A 77 -6.59 -14.37 -5.09
N VAL A 78 -7.72 -14.83 -5.63
CA VAL A 78 -8.89 -15.22 -4.86
C VAL A 78 -8.84 -16.73 -4.67
N LEU A 79 -8.78 -17.18 -3.43
CA LEU A 79 -8.73 -18.60 -3.08
C LEU A 79 -10.06 -19.01 -2.44
N PRO A 80 -10.88 -19.85 -3.09
CA PRO A 80 -12.10 -20.35 -2.50
C PRO A 80 -11.79 -21.26 -1.30
N LEU A 81 -12.54 -21.11 -0.22
CA LEU A 81 -12.55 -22.02 0.92
C LEU A 81 -13.71 -23.01 0.77
N GLY A 82 -13.56 -24.23 1.30
CA GLY A 82 -14.57 -25.29 1.20
C GLY A 82 -15.90 -25.00 1.90
N ASN A 83 -16.04 -23.87 2.58
CA ASN A 83 -17.25 -23.41 3.26
C ASN A 83 -18.07 -22.41 2.41
N GLY A 84 -17.71 -22.17 1.15
CA GLY A 84 -18.36 -21.19 0.27
C GLY A 84 -17.92 -19.74 0.50
N THR A 85 -16.96 -19.51 1.40
CA THR A 85 -16.23 -18.25 1.53
C THR A 85 -14.97 -18.29 0.67
N TYR A 86 -14.22 -17.19 0.63
CA TYR A 86 -12.92 -17.10 -0.03
C TYR A 86 -11.94 -16.33 0.86
N THR A 87 -10.65 -16.50 0.60
CA THR A 87 -9.60 -15.64 1.13
C THR A 87 -8.85 -15.00 -0.03
N LEU A 88 -8.11 -13.93 0.26
CA LEU A 88 -7.29 -13.25 -0.72
C LEU A 88 -5.82 -13.53 -0.45
N ARG A 89 -4.99 -13.47 -1.49
CA ARG A 89 -3.55 -13.62 -1.37
C ARG A 89 -2.82 -12.64 -2.26
N ILE A 90 -1.78 -12.00 -1.72
CA ILE A 90 -0.96 -11.02 -2.44
C ILE A 90 0.43 -11.61 -2.63
N ARG A 91 0.88 -11.73 -3.89
CA ARG A 91 2.21 -12.25 -4.28
C ARG A 91 2.49 -13.70 -3.83
N GLY A 92 1.50 -14.59 -3.94
CA GLY A 92 1.70 -16.02 -3.67
C GLY A 92 1.82 -16.35 -2.17
N ARG A 93 2.38 -17.53 -1.87
CA ARG A 93 2.44 -18.08 -0.49
C ARG A 93 3.63 -17.51 0.28
N HIS A 94 3.39 -17.03 1.51
CA HIS A 94 4.44 -16.56 2.43
C HIS A 94 4.70 -17.59 3.55
N SER A 95 3.72 -18.45 3.84
CA SER A 95 3.78 -19.49 4.86
C SER A 95 4.40 -20.78 4.34
N ILE A 96 5.44 -21.23 5.05
CA ILE A 96 6.07 -22.55 4.86
C ILE A 96 5.07 -23.67 5.22
N MET A 97 4.17 -23.41 6.16
CA MET A 97 3.21 -24.39 6.68
C MET A 97 1.95 -24.52 5.82
N GLY A 98 1.77 -23.63 4.84
CA GLY A 98 0.76 -23.77 3.79
C GLY A 98 -0.69 -23.64 4.21
N ARG A 99 -0.97 -23.05 5.37
CA ARG A 99 -2.35 -22.72 5.74
C ARG A 99 -2.75 -21.42 5.06
N SER A 100 -3.81 -21.45 4.27
CA SER A 100 -4.29 -20.28 3.53
C SER A 100 -4.68 -19.10 4.42
N LEU A 101 -5.06 -19.36 5.68
CA LEU A 101 -5.38 -18.32 6.68
C LEU A 101 -4.15 -17.57 7.19
N ASP A 102 -2.98 -18.20 7.18
CA ASP A 102 -1.72 -17.58 7.63
C ASP A 102 -1.16 -16.62 6.57
N ASP A 103 -1.55 -16.81 5.31
CA ASP A 103 -1.17 -15.98 4.15
C ASP A 103 -2.19 -14.86 3.85
N GLU A 104 -3.25 -14.74 4.67
CA GLU A 104 -4.30 -13.76 4.46
C GLU A 104 -3.78 -12.34 4.70
N PRO A 105 -3.99 -11.39 3.76
CA PRO A 105 -3.65 -9.99 3.97
C PRO A 105 -4.60 -9.33 4.98
N LEU A 106 -4.13 -8.29 5.66
CA LEU A 106 -5.01 -7.51 6.52
C LEU A 106 -5.99 -6.71 5.67
N LEU A 107 -7.29 -6.94 5.86
CA LEU A 107 -8.34 -6.10 5.30
C LEU A 107 -8.66 -4.95 6.27
N VAL A 108 -8.68 -3.73 5.75
CA VAL A 108 -9.08 -2.52 6.48
C VAL A 108 -10.23 -1.88 5.69
N ILE A 109 -11.37 -1.67 6.34
CA ILE A 109 -12.53 -1.00 5.73
C ILE A 109 -12.75 0.30 6.50
N ASP A 110 -12.67 1.44 5.83
CA ASP A 110 -12.86 2.77 6.45
C ASP A 110 -12.02 2.96 7.73
N ASP A 111 -10.73 2.58 7.65
CA ASP A 111 -9.74 2.58 8.76
C ASP A 111 -10.01 1.54 9.88
N VAL A 112 -11.05 0.70 9.75
CA VAL A 112 -11.34 -0.37 10.70
C VAL A 112 -10.75 -1.70 10.21
N PRO A 113 -9.78 -2.30 10.95
CA PRO A 113 -9.20 -3.57 10.57
C PRO A 113 -10.17 -4.73 10.83
N VAL A 114 -10.35 -5.58 9.83
CA VAL A 114 -11.14 -6.80 9.91
C VAL A 114 -10.30 -7.92 10.56
N PRO A 115 -10.87 -8.75 11.44
CA PRO A 115 -10.17 -9.91 11.99
C PRO A 115 -9.87 -10.96 10.91
N GLN A 116 -8.77 -11.70 11.09
CA GLN A 116 -8.39 -12.76 10.17
C GLN A 116 -9.47 -13.85 10.09
N GLY A 117 -9.72 -14.38 8.89
CA GLY A 117 -10.75 -15.36 8.58
C GLY A 117 -12.15 -14.75 8.33
N ALA A 118 -12.35 -13.46 8.61
CA ALA A 118 -13.59 -12.75 8.28
C ALA A 118 -13.51 -11.97 6.98
N LEU A 119 -12.36 -11.96 6.29
CA LEU A 119 -12.11 -11.18 5.08
C LEU A 119 -13.13 -11.49 3.98
N GLY A 120 -13.32 -12.77 3.63
CA GLY A 120 -14.24 -13.15 2.55
C GLY A 120 -15.69 -12.80 2.87
N SER A 121 -16.12 -12.97 4.12
CA SER A 121 -17.48 -12.61 4.55
C SER A 121 -17.68 -11.09 4.57
N ALA A 122 -16.67 -10.33 4.98
CA ALA A 122 -16.71 -8.87 4.98
C ALA A 122 -16.79 -8.31 3.56
N LEU A 123 -16.00 -8.84 2.63
CA LEU A 123 -16.04 -8.43 1.23
C LEU A 123 -17.33 -8.88 0.53
N ALA A 124 -17.85 -10.06 0.85
CA ALA A 124 -19.12 -10.54 0.31
C ALA A 124 -20.33 -9.72 0.81
N ALA A 125 -20.24 -9.12 2.00
CA ALA A 125 -21.27 -8.21 2.52
C ALA A 125 -21.21 -6.82 1.89
N MET A 126 -20.12 -6.46 1.19
CA MET A 126 -19.93 -5.16 0.56
C MET A 126 -20.26 -5.19 -0.92
N SER A 127 -20.96 -4.15 -1.39
CA SER A 127 -21.24 -3.97 -2.82
C SER A 127 -20.13 -3.17 -3.51
N PRO A 128 -19.70 -3.54 -4.73
CA PRO A 128 -18.73 -2.76 -5.52
C PRO A 128 -19.13 -1.30 -5.76
N ARG A 129 -20.44 -1.00 -5.72
CA ARG A 129 -20.99 0.34 -5.91
C ARG A 129 -20.65 1.31 -4.79
N ASP A 130 -20.49 0.80 -3.57
CA ASP A 130 -20.23 1.59 -2.37
C ASP A 130 -18.74 1.83 -2.14
N VAL A 131 -17.88 1.13 -2.89
CA VAL A 131 -16.42 1.29 -2.81
C VAL A 131 -16.02 2.57 -3.53
N GLY A 132 -15.34 3.47 -2.82
CA GLY A 132 -14.81 4.72 -3.37
C GLY A 132 -13.37 4.58 -3.83
N ARG A 133 -12.53 3.93 -3.03
CA ARG A 133 -11.11 3.72 -3.30
C ARG A 133 -10.62 2.41 -2.69
N ILE A 134 -9.74 1.74 -3.40
CA ILE A 134 -9.05 0.53 -2.93
C ILE A 134 -7.56 0.81 -2.99
N ASP A 135 -6.87 0.76 -1.86
CA ASP A 135 -5.43 0.85 -1.79
C ASP A 135 -4.86 -0.49 -1.34
N VAL A 136 -4.02 -1.10 -2.17
CA VAL A 136 -3.35 -2.36 -1.87
C VAL A 136 -1.88 -2.12 -1.60
N LEU A 137 -1.47 -2.40 -0.38
CA LEU A 137 -0.09 -2.36 0.09
C LEU A 137 0.52 -3.76 -0.08
N LYS A 138 1.44 -3.89 -1.04
CA LYS A 138 2.01 -5.18 -1.48
C LYS A 138 3.37 -5.50 -0.87
N ASP A 139 3.99 -4.54 -0.17
CA ASP A 139 5.35 -4.66 0.35
C ASP A 139 5.42 -4.32 1.84
N ALA A 140 6.40 -4.93 2.51
CA ALA A 140 6.57 -4.84 3.96
C ALA A 140 6.78 -3.40 4.44
N ALA A 141 7.46 -2.55 3.67
CA ALA A 141 7.73 -1.16 4.06
C ALA A 141 6.47 -0.29 4.14
N ALA A 142 5.49 -0.53 3.27
CA ALA A 142 4.23 0.22 3.28
C ALA A 142 3.23 -0.40 4.27
N ALA A 143 3.27 -1.73 4.43
CA ALA A 143 2.40 -2.46 5.33
C ALA A 143 2.86 -2.46 6.80
N SER A 144 4.12 -2.11 7.10
CA SER A 144 4.67 -2.09 8.47
C SER A 144 3.95 -1.13 9.41
N ILE A 145 3.22 -0.15 8.87
CA ILE A 145 2.35 0.76 9.63
C ILE A 145 1.26 -0.03 10.40
N TYR A 146 0.82 -1.17 9.85
CA TYR A 146 -0.17 -2.05 10.44
C TYR A 146 0.45 -3.19 11.29
N GLY A 147 1.77 -3.13 11.53
CA GLY A 147 2.49 -4.09 12.37
C GLY A 147 2.61 -5.48 11.73
N SER A 148 2.72 -6.51 12.59
CA SER A 148 2.89 -7.92 12.16
C SER A 148 1.74 -8.43 11.29
N ARG A 149 0.53 -7.88 11.44
CA ARG A 149 -0.65 -8.25 10.64
C ARG A 149 -0.55 -7.81 9.18
N GLY A 150 0.27 -6.80 8.88
CA GLY A 150 0.54 -6.33 7.53
C GLY A 150 1.65 -7.10 6.81
N ALA A 151 2.27 -8.11 7.43
CA ALA A 151 3.40 -8.84 6.83
C ALA A 151 3.05 -9.49 5.47
N ASN A 152 1.79 -9.93 5.31
CA ASN A 152 1.28 -10.54 4.08
C ASN A 152 0.69 -9.51 3.09
N GLY A 153 0.81 -8.23 3.40
CA GLY A 153 0.16 -7.13 2.69
C GLY A 153 -1.11 -6.65 3.37
N VAL A 154 -1.60 -5.48 2.92
CA VAL A 154 -2.79 -4.82 3.47
C VAL A 154 -3.67 -4.36 2.32
N ILE A 155 -4.97 -4.60 2.42
CA ILE A 155 -5.97 -4.10 1.49
C ILE A 155 -6.82 -3.10 2.26
N ILE A 156 -6.75 -1.84 1.85
CA ILE A 156 -7.53 -0.75 2.42
C ILE A 156 -8.67 -0.46 1.46
N ILE A 157 -9.89 -0.49 1.96
CA ILE A 157 -11.09 -0.15 1.22
C ILE A 157 -11.72 1.06 1.88
N THR A 158 -11.81 2.15 1.14
CA THR A 158 -12.52 3.35 1.55
C THR A 158 -13.86 3.39 0.82
N THR A 159 -14.95 3.48 1.57
CA THR A 159 -16.30 3.59 1.04
C THR A 159 -16.60 5.02 0.61
N LYS A 160 -17.51 5.18 -0.37
CA LYS A 160 -17.96 6.50 -0.83
C LYS A 160 -18.63 7.31 0.28
N ARG A 161 -19.24 6.64 1.27
CA ARG A 161 -19.88 7.28 2.42
C ARG A 161 -18.87 7.99 3.32
N ALA A 162 -17.69 7.39 3.52
CA ALA A 162 -16.63 7.97 4.35
C ALA A 162 -15.91 9.16 3.67
N SER A 163 -16.02 9.30 2.34
CA SER A 163 -15.36 10.37 1.58
C SER A 163 -16.08 11.73 1.65
N LEU A 164 -17.24 11.84 2.30
CA LEU A 164 -17.90 13.12 2.50
C LEU A 164 -17.15 13.92 3.58
N PRO A 165 -16.54 15.07 3.25
CA PRO A 165 -15.99 15.97 4.25
C PRO A 165 -17.16 16.46 5.10
N ASN A 166 -17.10 16.23 6.42
CA ASN A 166 -18.05 16.82 7.34
C ASN A 166 -17.85 18.35 7.28
N PRO A 167 -18.90 19.16 7.04
CA PRO A 167 -18.79 20.62 6.95
C PRO A 167 -18.36 21.27 8.28
#